data_AF-A0A2V8NQF6-F1
#
_entry.id   AF-A0A2V8NQF6-F1
#
_cell.length_a   1.000
_cell.length_b   1.000
_cell.length_c   1.000
_cell.angle_alpha   90.00
_cell.angle_beta   90.00
_cell.angle_gamma   90.00
#
_symmetry.space_group_name_H-M   'P 1'
#
loop_
_entity.id
_entity.type
_entity.pdbx_description
1 polymer ?
#
loop_
_entity_poly.entity_id
_entity_poly.type
_entity_poly.pdbx_seq_one_letter_code
_entity_poly.pdbx_strand_id
1 'polypeptide(L)'
;MKNSYRISITTAAVVFAALLPAAVPGEAQLPRDPAERAKVIAQIFEANARQLTLFDRQGKVVSVIGPRDLYNQPVQSPDRKRVAVIKPDLDKETNDLWVLDVATGKGTQITFSQSRESASAPAWSPDGSQVAYVALRGGRFGLYRKASDGDGPEELLYQSPGAPMTLTDWSMDGRFLSYFSTDLSGGALYVLPLDAAGERKPIEVFKSPSQVQGPRFSADSRFISYVSNQSGRNEVYVRPFDPAASANAAPAAGPWQISDQGGQGMAFWRRDGKELYYLAADRGVMAVDVGTAPAFQFGKPKLLFRPPEAALTGVAPGTASISRDGERVVIAVPPPQLRQITAFDRQGKVVSTAGQPGFYLQPGLSPDGKRVVVMRNDPQTANQDIWTIDLATGKGTPVTNDTPPENAPIWSPDGTQVAYVSTRGNYAGIYRKAWDGTGDEELLFRYTPGAGMVLTDWSPDGRFLTFYTGVLLVVPLRADEKPLDRKAMEWLREDYDVTQGRFSPDGRFLAFLSNEADADKPQVSVRPFDASKPEAPGPGPAVQVSKNGALGMIFWRQDGKEMYFLTRDWEVMAVDVTTTPTFQAGTPKLLFKLPGPLPGNPAQWKNVSPDGQ
;
A
#
# COMPACT_ATOMS: atom_id res chain seq x y z
N MET A 1 31.17 21.56 42.38
CA MET A 1 31.05 20.14 41.96
C MET A 1 29.83 20.07 41.03
N LYS A 2 29.93 20.41 39.74
CA LYS A 2 30.29 19.54 38.60
C LYS A 2 29.73 18.11 38.71
N ASN A 3 28.61 17.86 38.03
CA ASN A 3 28.39 16.64 37.26
C ASN A 3 27.44 16.97 36.10
N SER A 4 28.05 17.22 34.94
CA SER A 4 27.39 17.41 33.65
C SER A 4 27.43 16.07 32.93
N TYR A 5 26.30 15.39 32.76
CA TYR A 5 26.20 14.32 31.77
C TYR A 5 25.93 14.94 30.41
N ARG A 6 26.99 15.10 29.61
CA ARG A 6 26.90 15.30 28.16
C ARG A 6 26.57 13.95 27.54
N ILE A 7 25.38 13.80 26.96
CA ILE A 7 25.11 12.71 26.01
C ILE A 7 25.62 13.19 24.66
N SER A 8 26.72 12.60 24.19
CA SER A 8 27.20 12.74 22.83
C SER A 8 26.19 12.08 21.90
N ILE A 9 25.50 12.87 21.08
CA ILE A 9 24.73 12.35 19.94
C ILE A 9 25.78 11.93 18.90
N THR A 10 26.16 10.66 18.92
CA THR A 10 26.91 10.05 17.81
C THR A 10 25.89 9.66 16.76
N THR A 11 25.80 10.50 15.73
CA THR A 11 25.02 10.31 14.51
C THR A 11 25.44 9.02 13.80
N ALA A 12 24.64 7.96 13.92
CA ALA A 12 24.67 6.80 13.02
C ALA A 12 23.35 6.01 13.17
N ALA A 13 22.90 5.40 12.08
CA ALA A 13 21.69 4.58 11.95
C ALA A 13 20.35 5.32 11.74
N VAL A 14 20.22 5.98 10.59
CA VAL A 14 18.95 6.01 9.85
C VAL A 14 19.30 5.63 8.41
N VAL A 15 18.48 4.76 7.81
CA VAL A 15 18.62 4.09 6.49
C VAL A 15 19.16 2.66 6.57
N PHE A 16 18.27 1.76 7.01
CA PHE A 16 18.31 0.34 6.67
C PHE A 16 16.93 -0.21 6.23
N ALA A 17 15.89 0.64 6.15
CA ALA A 17 14.49 0.19 6.05
C ALA A 17 13.98 -0.10 4.62
N ALA A 18 14.79 0.09 3.56
CA ALA A 18 14.33 -0.10 2.17
C ALA A 18 14.72 -1.46 1.53
N LEU A 19 15.45 -2.33 2.25
CA LEU A 19 15.88 -3.65 1.75
C LEU A 19 15.36 -4.85 2.55
N LEU A 20 14.48 -4.60 3.52
CA LEU A 20 13.72 -5.65 4.20
C LEU A 20 12.28 -5.62 3.64
N PRO A 21 11.68 -6.76 3.25
CA PRO A 21 10.23 -6.81 3.08
C PRO A 21 9.63 -6.32 4.40
N ALA A 22 8.80 -5.27 4.33
CA ALA A 22 8.15 -4.59 5.47
C ALA A 22 8.93 -4.74 6.79
N ALA A 23 9.68 -3.73 7.19
CA ALA A 23 10.08 -3.60 8.59
C ALA A 23 8.86 -3.90 9.46
N VAL A 24 8.91 -5.03 10.15
CA VAL A 24 8.00 -5.33 11.26
C VAL A 24 8.01 -4.07 12.14
N PRO A 25 6.85 -3.54 12.54
CA PRO A 25 6.84 -2.36 13.40
C PRO A 25 7.67 -2.65 14.67
N GLY A 26 8.83 -2.01 14.76
CA GLY A 26 9.79 -2.17 15.84
C GLY A 26 10.69 -3.41 15.71
N GLU A 27 11.98 -3.22 15.97
CA GLU A 27 12.87 -4.28 16.49
C GLU A 27 12.40 -4.74 17.87
N ALA A 28 11.17 -5.23 17.97
CA ALA A 28 10.82 -6.12 19.06
C ALA A 28 11.50 -7.45 18.71
N GLN A 29 12.59 -7.78 19.42
CA GLN A 29 13.04 -9.17 19.47
C GLN A 29 11.81 -10.04 19.71
N LEU A 30 11.66 -11.10 18.92
CA LEU A 30 10.60 -12.07 19.13
C LEU A 30 10.57 -12.44 20.63
N PRO A 31 9.38 -12.52 21.26
CA PRO A 31 9.29 -12.81 22.68
C PRO A 31 10.16 -14.03 23.05
N ARG A 32 10.84 -13.95 24.19
CA ARG A 32 11.63 -15.10 24.67
C ARG A 32 10.73 -16.22 25.19
N ASP A 33 9.54 -15.86 25.67
CA ASP A 33 8.53 -16.83 26.09
C ASP A 33 8.02 -17.63 24.87
N PRO A 34 8.09 -18.97 24.88
CA PRO A 34 7.71 -19.78 23.72
C PRO A 34 6.25 -19.62 23.28
N ALA A 35 5.32 -19.41 24.22
CA ALA A 35 3.90 -19.30 23.89
C ALA A 35 3.58 -17.94 23.28
N GLU A 36 4.14 -16.87 23.85
CA GLU A 36 4.04 -15.52 23.30
C GLU A 36 4.73 -15.44 21.93
N ARG A 37 5.90 -16.07 21.78
CA ARG A 37 6.64 -16.17 20.52
C ARG A 37 5.83 -16.84 19.43
N ALA A 38 5.26 -18.01 19.72
CA ALA A 38 4.42 -18.74 18.77
C ALA A 38 3.21 -17.92 18.34
N LYS A 39 2.60 -17.16 19.26
CA LYS A 39 1.50 -16.25 18.97
C LYS A 39 1.92 -15.12 18.03
N VAL A 40 3.05 -14.47 18.29
CA VAL A 40 3.58 -13.39 17.42
C VAL A 40 3.94 -13.94 16.04
N ILE A 41 4.58 -15.11 15.95
CA ILE A 41 4.89 -15.77 14.68
C ILE A 41 3.62 -16.07 13.88
N ALA A 42 2.57 -16.61 14.52
CA ALA A 42 1.30 -16.86 13.87
C ALA A 42 0.64 -15.57 13.35
N GLN A 43 0.72 -14.47 14.11
CA GLN A 43 0.22 -13.16 13.67
C GLN A 43 1.00 -12.62 12.45
N ILE A 44 2.33 -12.72 12.48
CA ILE A 44 3.19 -12.33 11.35
C ILE A 44 2.84 -13.19 10.13
N PHE A 45 2.69 -14.50 10.29
CA PHE A 45 2.30 -15.40 9.22
C PHE A 45 0.94 -15.02 8.64
N GLU A 46 -0.08 -14.81 9.47
CA GLU A 46 -1.41 -14.45 8.97
C GLU A 46 -1.43 -13.13 8.20
N ALA A 47 -0.67 -12.13 8.67
CA ALA A 47 -0.57 -10.83 8.00
C ALA A 47 0.28 -10.88 6.70
N ASN A 48 1.31 -11.73 6.66
CA ASN A 48 2.33 -11.68 5.60
C ASN A 48 2.32 -12.86 4.64
N ALA A 49 1.62 -13.96 4.94
CA ALA A 49 1.53 -15.08 4.04
C ALA A 49 0.84 -14.68 2.74
N ARG A 50 1.39 -15.18 1.64
CA ARG A 50 1.01 -14.88 0.26
C ARG A 50 0.72 -16.19 -0.47
N GLN A 51 0.03 -16.04 -1.58
CA GLN A 51 -0.21 -17.07 -2.57
C GLN A 51 0.47 -16.64 -3.87
N LEU A 52 1.42 -17.44 -4.35
CA LEU A 52 2.02 -17.20 -5.66
C LEU A 52 0.96 -17.41 -6.74
N THR A 53 0.68 -16.36 -7.50
CA THR A 53 -0.36 -16.35 -8.52
C THR A 53 0.24 -15.99 -9.86
N LEU A 54 -0.08 -16.79 -10.88
CA LEU A 54 0.34 -16.59 -12.25
C LEU A 54 -0.77 -15.87 -13.02
N PHE A 55 -0.46 -14.71 -13.57
CA PHE A 55 -1.35 -13.93 -14.42
C PHE A 55 -0.93 -14.05 -15.89
N ASP A 56 -1.89 -14.01 -16.80
CA ASP A 56 -1.61 -13.77 -18.21
C ASP A 56 -1.41 -12.27 -18.49
N ARG A 57 -1.12 -11.96 -19.76
CA ARG A 57 -0.87 -10.59 -20.22
C ARG A 57 -2.08 -9.67 -20.05
N GLN A 58 -3.30 -10.22 -19.97
CA GLN A 58 -4.53 -9.48 -19.77
C GLN A 58 -4.89 -9.34 -18.28
N GLY A 59 -4.06 -9.87 -17.37
CA GLY A 59 -4.31 -9.83 -15.93
C GLY A 59 -5.27 -10.91 -15.44
N LYS A 60 -5.60 -11.91 -16.27
CA LYS A 60 -6.40 -13.04 -15.82
C LYS A 60 -5.52 -14.02 -15.06
N VAL A 61 -6.05 -14.52 -13.94
CA VAL A 61 -5.40 -15.61 -13.19
C VAL A 61 -5.37 -16.87 -14.06
N VAL A 62 -4.16 -17.34 -14.37
CA VAL A 62 -3.89 -18.59 -15.09
C VAL A 62 -3.86 -19.75 -14.11
N SER A 63 -3.13 -19.60 -13.01
CA SER A 63 -2.99 -20.62 -11.98
C SER A 63 -2.44 -20.04 -10.67
N VAL A 64 -2.47 -20.88 -9.63
CA VAL A 64 -1.87 -20.65 -8.33
C VAL A 64 -0.75 -21.67 -8.12
N ILE A 65 0.39 -21.24 -7.57
CA ILE A 65 1.59 -22.07 -7.39
C ILE A 65 1.79 -22.32 -5.89
N GLY A 66 1.78 -23.59 -5.49
CA GLY A 66 2.03 -24.00 -4.11
C GLY A 66 0.92 -23.61 -3.11
N PRO A 67 1.09 -23.93 -1.82
CA PRO A 67 0.17 -23.51 -0.77
C PRO A 67 0.32 -22.02 -0.41
N ARG A 68 -0.53 -21.49 0.48
CA ARG A 68 -0.30 -20.20 1.14
C ARG A 68 0.92 -20.30 2.05
N ASP A 69 1.89 -19.41 1.88
CA ASP A 69 3.12 -19.41 2.67
C ASP A 69 3.80 -18.02 2.63
N LEU A 70 4.89 -17.85 3.38
CA LEU A 70 5.72 -16.64 3.34
C LEU A 70 6.63 -16.68 2.10
N TYR A 71 6.11 -16.19 0.98
CA TYR A 71 6.88 -16.07 -0.26
C TYR A 71 7.33 -14.62 -0.49
N ASN A 72 8.64 -14.42 -0.54
CA ASN A 72 9.27 -13.16 -0.90
C ASN A 72 10.04 -13.31 -2.22
N GLN A 73 10.18 -12.18 -2.92
CA GLN A 73 11.01 -12.04 -4.11
C GLN A 73 10.83 -13.14 -5.19
N PRO A 74 9.61 -13.43 -5.68
CA PRO A 74 9.41 -14.46 -6.68
C PRO A 74 10.04 -14.08 -8.04
N VAL A 75 10.84 -14.98 -8.60
CA VAL A 75 11.48 -14.83 -9.92
C VAL A 75 11.24 -16.07 -10.77
N GLN A 76 10.58 -15.90 -11.91
CA GLN A 76 10.26 -17.01 -12.81
C GLN A 76 11.49 -17.44 -13.63
N SER A 77 11.63 -18.76 -13.81
CA SER A 77 12.67 -19.34 -14.65
C SER A 77 12.48 -19.00 -16.14
N PRO A 78 13.56 -18.98 -16.96
CA PRO A 78 13.46 -18.70 -18.39
C PRO A 78 12.56 -19.67 -19.18
N ASP A 79 12.41 -20.90 -18.70
CA ASP A 79 11.55 -21.94 -19.28
C ASP A 79 10.11 -21.93 -18.75
N ARG A 80 9.78 -21.03 -17.81
CA ARG A 80 8.47 -20.86 -17.14
C ARG A 80 8.02 -22.03 -16.27
N LYS A 81 8.83 -23.08 -16.13
CA LYS A 81 8.45 -24.27 -15.37
C LYS A 81 8.70 -24.12 -13.88
N ARG A 82 9.51 -23.16 -13.47
CA ARG A 82 9.95 -22.98 -12.09
C ARG A 82 9.87 -21.53 -11.64
N VAL A 83 9.74 -21.33 -10.34
CA VAL A 83 9.81 -20.02 -9.69
C VAL A 83 10.77 -20.12 -8.51
N ALA A 84 11.80 -19.28 -8.52
CA ALA A 84 12.68 -19.07 -7.37
C ALA A 84 12.00 -18.10 -6.41
N VAL A 85 12.03 -18.38 -5.11
CA VAL A 85 11.48 -17.53 -4.06
C VAL A 85 12.40 -17.52 -2.86
N ILE A 86 12.31 -16.48 -2.06
CA ILE A 86 12.91 -16.41 -0.72
C ILE A 86 11.83 -16.73 0.30
N LYS A 87 12.08 -17.71 1.17
CA LYS A 87 11.20 -18.08 2.28
C LYS A 87 11.87 -17.72 3.60
N PRO A 88 11.26 -16.85 4.44
CA PRO A 88 11.69 -16.65 5.81
C PRO A 88 11.29 -17.86 6.68
N ASP A 89 12.22 -18.30 7.51
CA ASP A 89 11.98 -19.17 8.67
C ASP A 89 11.92 -18.26 9.90
N LEU A 90 10.70 -17.91 10.34
CA LEU A 90 10.49 -16.98 11.46
C LEU A 90 11.02 -17.53 12.78
N ASP A 91 11.11 -18.86 12.92
CA ASP A 91 11.62 -19.49 14.12
C ASP A 91 13.14 -19.41 14.20
N LYS A 92 13.84 -19.55 13.08
CA LYS A 92 15.30 -19.45 13.02
C LYS A 92 15.81 -18.04 12.72
N GLU A 93 14.89 -17.15 12.35
CA GLU A 93 15.19 -15.80 11.86
C GLU A 93 16.14 -15.83 10.65
N THR A 94 15.92 -16.81 9.77
CA THR A 94 16.70 -17.00 8.53
C THR A 94 15.84 -16.77 7.29
N ASN A 95 16.49 -16.54 6.15
CA ASN A 95 15.85 -16.50 4.85
C ASN A 95 16.58 -17.46 3.93
N ASP A 96 15.83 -18.34 3.24
CA ASP A 96 16.42 -19.30 2.33
C ASP A 96 15.79 -19.26 0.94
N LEU A 97 16.61 -19.57 -0.05
CA LEU A 97 16.22 -19.70 -1.44
C LEU A 97 15.54 -21.06 -1.66
N TRP A 98 14.37 -21.02 -2.27
CA TRP A 98 13.60 -22.18 -2.71
C TRP A 98 13.29 -22.08 -4.19
N VAL A 99 13.21 -23.22 -4.85
CA VAL A 99 12.75 -23.33 -6.25
C VAL A 99 11.50 -24.19 -6.26
N LEU A 100 10.39 -23.62 -6.74
CA LEU A 100 9.10 -24.29 -6.84
C LEU A 100 8.81 -24.67 -8.29
N ASP A 101 8.28 -25.87 -8.48
CA ASP A 101 7.69 -26.29 -9.74
C ASP A 101 6.32 -25.63 -9.95
N VAL A 102 6.11 -25.01 -11.10
CA VAL A 102 4.90 -24.23 -11.42
C VAL A 102 3.67 -25.11 -11.56
N ALA A 103 3.83 -26.34 -12.06
CA ALA A 103 2.70 -27.24 -12.34
C ALA A 103 2.19 -27.94 -11.08
N THR A 104 3.11 -28.33 -10.18
CA THR A 104 2.80 -29.13 -8.99
C THR A 104 2.84 -28.34 -7.69
N GLY A 105 3.46 -27.16 -7.68
CA GLY A 105 3.67 -26.36 -6.48
C GLY A 105 4.71 -26.94 -5.50
N LYS A 106 5.37 -28.05 -5.85
CA LYS A 106 6.41 -28.67 -5.00
C LYS A 106 7.67 -27.80 -4.99
N GLY A 107 8.23 -27.58 -3.80
CA GLY A 107 9.43 -26.77 -3.61
C GLY A 107 10.65 -27.61 -3.22
N THR A 108 11.81 -27.23 -3.76
CA THR A 108 13.13 -27.71 -3.34
C THR A 108 13.88 -26.56 -2.67
N GLN A 109 14.39 -26.80 -1.46
CA GLN A 109 15.24 -25.83 -0.76
C GLN A 109 16.66 -25.85 -1.36
N ILE A 110 17.18 -24.67 -1.73
CA ILE A 110 18.48 -24.52 -2.39
C ILE A 110 19.57 -24.14 -1.40
N THR A 111 19.25 -23.24 -0.47
CA THR A 111 20.16 -22.77 0.59
C THR A 111 19.66 -23.21 1.97
N PHE A 112 20.61 -23.39 2.89
CA PHE A 112 20.35 -23.81 4.27
C PHE A 112 21.10 -22.87 5.22
N SER A 113 20.55 -21.68 5.45
CA SER A 113 21.19 -20.62 6.23
C SER A 113 21.14 -20.94 7.74
N GLN A 114 22.21 -20.61 8.46
CA GLN A 114 22.28 -20.72 9.91
C GLN A 114 21.84 -19.41 10.60
N SER A 115 21.82 -19.40 11.94
CA SER A 115 21.52 -18.17 12.70
C SER A 115 22.41 -17.01 12.27
N ARG A 116 21.80 -15.85 11.98
CA ARG A 116 22.44 -14.63 11.44
C ARG A 116 22.95 -14.74 10.01
N GLU A 117 22.63 -15.81 9.29
CA GLU A 117 22.82 -15.92 7.84
C GLU A 117 21.50 -15.71 7.11
N SER A 118 21.58 -15.32 5.85
CA SER A 118 20.39 -15.16 5.00
C SER A 118 20.75 -15.26 3.52
N ALA A 119 19.78 -15.68 2.70
CA ALA A 119 19.81 -15.59 1.25
C ALA A 119 18.70 -14.65 0.75
N SER A 120 18.97 -13.91 -0.32
CA SER A 120 18.03 -12.97 -0.92
C SER A 120 18.33 -12.71 -2.40
N ALA A 121 17.42 -12.01 -3.07
CA ALA A 121 17.59 -11.45 -4.41
C ALA A 121 18.02 -12.49 -5.47
N PRO A 122 17.21 -13.54 -5.73
CA PRO A 122 17.58 -14.57 -6.68
C PRO A 122 17.51 -14.09 -8.14
N ALA A 123 18.42 -14.60 -8.99
CA ALA A 123 18.43 -14.40 -10.43
C ALA A 123 18.78 -15.70 -11.16
N TRP A 124 18.01 -16.04 -12.20
CA TRP A 124 18.21 -17.26 -12.97
C TRP A 124 19.32 -17.10 -14.00
N SER A 125 20.14 -18.14 -14.20
CA SER A 125 20.98 -18.25 -15.38
C SER A 125 20.11 -18.31 -16.65
N PRO A 126 20.60 -17.87 -17.83
CA PRO A 126 19.79 -17.80 -19.05
C PRO A 126 19.24 -19.15 -19.54
N ASP A 127 19.96 -20.22 -19.25
CA ASP A 127 19.56 -21.60 -19.52
C ASP A 127 18.67 -22.20 -18.42
N GLY A 128 18.50 -21.50 -17.30
CA GLY A 128 17.74 -21.95 -16.14
C GLY A 128 18.39 -23.07 -15.34
N SER A 129 19.64 -23.45 -15.60
CA SER A 129 20.32 -24.52 -14.87
C SER A 129 20.78 -24.10 -13.47
N GLN A 130 21.00 -22.80 -13.24
CA GLN A 130 21.54 -22.25 -12.00
C GLN A 130 20.74 -21.04 -11.51
N VAL A 131 20.87 -20.76 -10.22
CA VAL A 131 20.36 -19.55 -9.58
C VAL A 131 21.51 -18.83 -8.87
N ALA A 132 21.72 -17.56 -9.22
CA ALA A 132 22.57 -16.65 -8.48
C ALA A 132 21.75 -15.92 -7.42
N TYR A 133 22.37 -15.55 -6.30
CA TYR A 133 21.70 -14.88 -5.19
C TYR A 133 22.71 -14.10 -4.33
N VAL A 134 22.19 -13.18 -3.52
CA VAL A 134 22.96 -12.54 -2.46
C VAL A 134 22.83 -13.42 -1.21
N ALA A 135 23.94 -13.63 -0.50
CA ALA A 135 23.89 -14.25 0.81
C ALA A 135 24.78 -13.52 1.82
N LEU A 136 24.30 -13.46 3.06
CA LEU A 136 25.09 -13.05 4.22
C LEU A 136 25.67 -14.32 4.86
N ARG A 137 26.98 -14.49 4.77
CA ARG A 137 27.73 -15.59 5.40
C ARG A 137 28.82 -15.01 6.27
N GLY A 138 28.95 -15.48 7.51
CA GLY A 138 29.98 -14.99 8.44
C GLY A 138 29.99 -13.46 8.63
N GLY A 139 28.84 -12.80 8.50
CA GLY A 139 28.71 -11.34 8.63
C GLY A 139 29.11 -10.52 7.40
N ARG A 140 29.36 -11.14 6.25
CA ARG A 140 29.67 -10.42 4.99
C ARG A 140 28.73 -10.82 3.86
N PHE A 141 28.24 -9.83 3.13
CA PHE A 141 27.43 -10.06 1.92
C PHE A 141 28.31 -10.54 0.77
N GLY A 142 27.85 -11.55 0.05
CA GLY A 142 28.48 -12.03 -1.18
C GLY A 142 27.46 -12.37 -2.25
N LEU A 143 27.91 -12.43 -3.49
CA LEU A 143 27.20 -13.00 -4.62
C LEU A 143 27.60 -14.46 -4.75
N TYR A 144 26.60 -15.34 -4.76
CA TYR A 144 26.77 -16.78 -4.86
C TYR A 144 25.98 -17.32 -6.03
N ARG A 145 26.32 -18.53 -6.48
CA ARG A 145 25.46 -19.32 -7.38
C ARG A 145 25.41 -20.78 -6.96
N LYS A 146 24.32 -21.45 -7.31
CA LYS A 146 24.13 -22.89 -7.12
C LYS A 146 23.28 -23.48 -8.25
N ALA A 147 23.36 -24.79 -8.45
CA ALA A 147 22.43 -25.50 -9.32
C ALA A 147 20.98 -25.30 -8.84
N SER A 148 20.07 -25.15 -9.79
CA SER A 148 18.67 -24.82 -9.55
C SER A 148 17.81 -25.98 -9.02
N ASP A 149 18.34 -27.20 -9.07
CA ASP A 149 17.82 -28.41 -8.42
C ASP A 149 18.37 -28.61 -7.01
N GLY A 150 19.33 -27.77 -6.58
CA GLY A 150 19.96 -27.83 -5.27
C GLY A 150 21.22 -28.70 -5.21
N ASP A 151 21.59 -29.36 -6.32
CA ASP A 151 22.76 -30.24 -6.38
C ASP A 151 24.09 -29.47 -6.35
N GLY A 152 25.13 -30.15 -5.90
CA GLY A 152 26.49 -29.61 -5.86
C GLY A 152 26.72 -28.52 -4.80
N PRO A 153 27.97 -28.02 -4.70
CA PRO A 153 28.33 -26.98 -3.74
C PRO A 153 27.87 -25.58 -4.17
N GLU A 154 27.64 -24.71 -3.18
CA GLU A 154 27.51 -23.27 -3.38
C GLU A 154 28.87 -22.68 -3.84
N GLU A 155 28.87 -21.86 -4.90
CA GLU A 155 30.07 -21.15 -5.37
C GLU A 155 29.98 -19.66 -5.02
N LEU A 156 31.00 -19.14 -4.32
CA LEU A 156 31.17 -17.70 -4.11
C LEU A 156 31.74 -17.05 -5.37
N LEU A 157 30.99 -16.11 -5.95
CA LEU A 157 31.38 -15.35 -7.13
C LEU A 157 32.11 -14.05 -6.78
N TYR A 158 31.66 -13.37 -5.73
CA TYR A 158 32.21 -12.10 -5.27
C TYR A 158 31.85 -11.85 -3.80
N GLN A 159 32.82 -11.39 -3.00
CA GLN A 159 32.60 -10.99 -1.61
C GLN A 159 32.60 -9.46 -1.50
N SER A 160 31.53 -8.88 -0.95
CA SER A 160 31.46 -7.45 -0.65
C SER A 160 32.51 -7.05 0.39
N PRO A 161 33.17 -5.88 0.24
CA PRO A 161 34.02 -5.31 1.27
C PRO A 161 33.24 -4.79 2.49
N GLY A 162 31.90 -4.87 2.49
CA GLY A 162 31.04 -4.50 3.63
C GLY A 162 29.78 -3.73 3.24
N ALA A 163 29.65 -3.32 1.98
CA ALA A 163 28.45 -2.65 1.49
C ALA A 163 27.31 -3.66 1.25
N PRO A 164 26.07 -3.35 1.67
CA PRO A 164 24.89 -4.08 1.23
C PRO A 164 24.75 -4.03 -0.29
N MET A 165 24.24 -5.11 -0.87
CA MET A 165 24.01 -5.24 -2.31
C MET A 165 22.71 -5.96 -2.57
N THR A 166 22.08 -5.63 -3.70
CA THR A 166 20.89 -6.33 -4.18
C THR A 166 21.10 -6.76 -5.62
N LEU A 167 21.16 -8.07 -5.84
CA LEU A 167 21.23 -8.67 -7.18
C LEU A 167 19.90 -8.48 -7.92
N THR A 168 19.96 -8.23 -9.22
CA THR A 168 18.75 -7.89 -9.99
C THR A 168 18.60 -8.68 -11.28
N ASP A 169 19.69 -9.01 -11.98
CA ASP A 169 19.60 -9.76 -13.24
C ASP A 169 20.87 -10.55 -13.57
N TRP A 170 20.69 -11.55 -14.45
CA TRP A 170 21.76 -12.28 -15.11
C TRP A 170 21.59 -12.07 -16.62
N SER A 171 22.60 -11.49 -17.27
CA SER A 171 22.55 -11.17 -18.70
C SER A 171 22.22 -12.41 -19.54
N MET A 172 21.46 -12.23 -20.63
CA MET A 172 20.98 -13.33 -21.48
C MET A 172 22.09 -14.14 -22.16
N ASP A 173 23.26 -13.51 -22.35
CA ASP A 173 24.48 -14.15 -22.85
C ASP A 173 25.26 -14.92 -21.76
N GLY A 174 24.82 -14.84 -20.50
CA GLY A 174 25.42 -15.53 -19.36
C GLY A 174 26.70 -14.88 -18.82
N ARG A 175 27.12 -13.74 -19.37
CA ARG A 175 28.43 -13.12 -19.07
C ARG A 175 28.45 -12.21 -17.84
N PHE A 176 27.30 -11.72 -17.40
CA PHE A 176 27.23 -10.65 -16.40
C PHE A 176 26.12 -10.88 -15.37
N LEU A 177 26.40 -10.51 -14.13
CA LEU A 177 25.38 -10.28 -13.09
C LEU A 177 25.28 -8.78 -12.81
N SER A 178 24.07 -8.23 -12.72
CA SER A 178 23.86 -6.84 -12.29
C SER A 178 23.36 -6.78 -10.85
N TYR A 179 23.88 -5.82 -10.09
CA TYR A 179 23.42 -5.52 -8.74
C TYR A 179 23.52 -4.02 -8.48
N PHE A 180 22.92 -3.55 -7.39
CA PHE A 180 23.04 -2.15 -6.97
C PHE A 180 23.31 -2.03 -5.48
N SER A 181 23.80 -0.85 -5.11
CA SER A 181 23.93 -0.41 -3.72
C SER A 181 23.44 1.04 -3.62
N THR A 182 22.68 1.34 -2.57
CA THR A 182 22.04 2.64 -2.35
C THR A 182 22.16 3.01 -0.89
N ASP A 183 22.44 4.28 -0.63
CA ASP A 183 22.49 4.87 0.70
C ASP A 183 21.90 6.29 0.68
N LEU A 184 22.07 7.05 1.78
CA LEU A 184 21.60 8.43 1.89
C LEU A 184 22.27 9.40 0.89
N SER A 185 23.43 9.05 0.35
CA SER A 185 24.20 9.86 -0.59
C SER A 185 23.83 9.61 -2.06
N GLY A 186 22.95 8.64 -2.33
CA GLY A 186 22.49 8.28 -3.66
C GLY A 186 22.58 6.78 -3.93
N GLY A 187 22.87 6.40 -5.17
CA GLY A 187 23.01 4.99 -5.55
C GLY A 187 24.06 4.74 -6.62
N ALA A 188 24.47 3.48 -6.72
CA ALA A 188 25.35 2.99 -7.76
C ALA A 188 24.87 1.65 -8.32
N LEU A 189 24.99 1.52 -9.65
CA LEU A 189 24.71 0.31 -10.41
C LEU A 189 26.04 -0.38 -10.72
N TYR A 190 26.11 -1.67 -10.43
CA TYR A 190 27.30 -2.49 -10.63
C TYR A 190 27.00 -3.69 -11.54
N VAL A 191 28.04 -4.15 -12.21
CA VAL A 191 28.02 -5.37 -13.01
C VAL A 191 29.22 -6.23 -12.65
N LEU A 192 29.01 -7.52 -12.37
CA LEU A 192 30.05 -8.52 -12.15
C LEU A 192 30.25 -9.35 -13.42
N PRO A 193 31.42 -9.27 -14.09
CA PRO A 193 31.79 -10.18 -15.18
C PRO A 193 31.99 -11.61 -14.65
N LEU A 194 31.45 -12.59 -15.36
CA LEU A 194 31.53 -14.01 -15.00
C LEU A 194 32.61 -14.78 -15.77
N ASP A 195 33.08 -14.22 -16.88
CA ASP A 195 34.10 -14.75 -17.79
C ASP A 195 35.56 -14.49 -17.32
N ALA A 196 35.77 -13.69 -16.27
CA ALA A 196 37.09 -13.38 -15.76
C ALA A 196 37.77 -14.62 -15.12
N ALA A 197 39.03 -14.87 -15.51
CA ALA A 197 39.88 -15.86 -14.85
C ALA A 197 40.42 -15.28 -13.52
N GLY A 198 40.22 -15.99 -12.41
CA GLY A 198 40.65 -15.56 -11.08
C GLY A 198 39.58 -14.77 -10.31
N GLU A 199 40.00 -13.78 -9.51
CA GLU A 199 39.09 -12.97 -8.70
C GLU A 199 38.22 -12.07 -9.58
N ARG A 200 36.90 -12.22 -9.49
CA ARG A 200 35.93 -11.40 -10.24
C ARG A 200 35.80 -10.03 -9.56
N LYS A 201 35.98 -8.97 -10.34
CA LYS A 201 35.87 -7.58 -9.86
C LYS A 201 34.63 -6.91 -10.45
N PRO A 202 33.74 -6.33 -9.63
CA PRO A 202 32.62 -5.56 -10.14
C PRO A 202 33.06 -4.30 -10.88
N ILE A 203 32.34 -3.97 -11.93
CA ILE A 203 32.43 -2.75 -12.70
C ILE A 203 31.32 -1.82 -12.21
N GLU A 204 31.68 -0.63 -11.73
CA GLU A 204 30.69 0.42 -11.49
C GLU A 204 30.24 0.97 -12.86
N VAL A 205 28.95 0.80 -13.17
CA VAL A 205 28.39 1.19 -14.47
C VAL A 205 27.82 2.61 -14.42
N PHE A 206 27.25 2.97 -13.28
CA PHE A 206 26.66 4.29 -13.09
C PHE A 206 26.58 4.63 -11.61
N LYS A 207 26.89 5.88 -11.28
CA LYS A 207 26.70 6.45 -9.96
C LYS A 207 25.93 7.76 -10.07
N SER A 208 25.03 8.01 -9.13
CA SER A 208 24.23 9.22 -9.08
C SER A 208 24.02 9.69 -7.64
N PRO A 209 23.96 11.01 -7.37
CA PRO A 209 23.48 11.53 -6.09
C PRO A 209 21.98 11.28 -5.89
N SER A 210 21.23 11.03 -6.97
CA SER A 210 19.86 10.54 -6.90
C SER A 210 19.84 9.04 -6.54
N GLN A 211 18.73 8.58 -5.95
CA GLN A 211 18.52 7.15 -5.76
C GLN A 211 18.49 6.47 -7.12
N VAL A 212 19.30 5.42 -7.30
CA VAL A 212 19.31 4.59 -8.51
C VAL A 212 19.34 3.12 -8.12
N GLN A 213 18.44 2.32 -8.70
CA GLN A 213 18.25 0.93 -8.30
C GLN A 213 17.73 0.05 -9.43
N GLY A 214 17.73 -1.27 -9.22
CA GLY A 214 17.04 -2.21 -10.12
C GLY A 214 17.67 -2.42 -11.51
N PRO A 215 19.01 -2.44 -11.71
CA PRO A 215 19.58 -2.55 -13.05
C PRO A 215 19.26 -3.89 -13.71
N ARG A 216 18.70 -3.89 -14.93
CA ARG A 216 18.46 -5.10 -15.72
C ARG A 216 18.95 -4.97 -17.16
N PHE A 217 19.46 -6.07 -17.71
CA PHE A 217 20.05 -6.07 -19.06
C PHE A 217 19.00 -6.21 -20.14
N SER A 218 19.20 -5.48 -21.24
CA SER A 218 18.54 -5.76 -22.51
C SER A 218 18.88 -7.16 -23.02
N ALA A 219 18.02 -7.69 -23.90
CA ALA A 219 18.20 -9.02 -24.46
C ALA A 219 19.56 -9.24 -25.17
N ASP A 220 20.11 -8.17 -25.75
CA ASP A 220 21.40 -8.14 -26.44
C ASP A 220 22.58 -7.63 -25.57
N SER A 221 22.36 -7.44 -24.26
CA SER A 221 23.35 -6.90 -23.32
C SER A 221 23.97 -5.54 -23.72
N ARG A 222 23.31 -4.72 -24.55
CA ARG A 222 23.82 -3.37 -24.93
C ARG A 222 23.23 -2.23 -24.12
N PHE A 223 22.18 -2.49 -23.36
CA PHE A 223 21.47 -1.50 -22.56
C PHE A 223 21.16 -2.02 -21.17
N ILE A 224 21.07 -1.09 -20.21
CA ILE A 224 20.58 -1.36 -18.85
C ILE A 224 19.37 -0.47 -18.59
N SER A 225 18.28 -1.07 -18.14
CA SER A 225 17.16 -0.36 -17.51
C SER A 225 17.40 -0.23 -16.02
N TYR A 226 17.01 0.87 -15.42
CA TYR A 226 17.11 1.12 -13.98
C TYR A 226 16.02 2.10 -13.54
N VAL A 227 15.81 2.22 -12.23
CA VAL A 227 14.91 3.23 -11.66
C VAL A 227 15.70 4.32 -11.01
N SER A 228 15.27 5.56 -11.20
CA SER A 228 15.89 6.75 -10.61
C SER A 228 14.84 7.73 -10.13
N ASN A 229 15.11 8.43 -9.03
CA ASN A 229 14.28 9.54 -8.54
C ASN A 229 14.74 10.93 -9.01
N GLN A 230 15.66 10.99 -9.98
CA GLN A 230 16.24 12.24 -10.47
C GLN A 230 15.23 13.27 -11.01
N SER A 231 14.01 12.85 -11.37
CA SER A 231 12.92 13.74 -11.82
C SER A 231 12.06 14.29 -10.66
N GLY A 232 12.40 13.95 -9.40
CA GLY A 232 11.59 14.23 -8.22
C GLY A 232 10.62 13.11 -7.84
N ARG A 233 10.52 12.04 -8.66
CA ARG A 233 9.78 10.80 -8.37
C ARG A 233 10.48 9.61 -9.02
N ASN A 234 10.23 8.40 -8.53
CA ASN A 234 10.79 7.19 -9.15
C ASN A 234 10.27 7.05 -10.59
N GLU A 235 11.18 7.01 -11.55
CA GLU A 235 10.93 6.77 -12.97
C GLU A 235 11.86 5.66 -13.48
N VAL A 236 11.41 4.93 -14.50
CA VAL A 236 12.20 3.95 -15.24
C VAL A 236 13.01 4.66 -16.31
N TYR A 237 14.31 4.41 -16.32
CA TYR A 237 15.26 4.90 -17.31
C TYR A 237 15.96 3.74 -18.02
N VAL A 238 16.43 4.00 -19.23
CA VAL A 238 17.34 3.12 -19.97
C VAL A 238 18.59 3.90 -20.33
N ARG A 239 19.75 3.23 -20.24
CA ARG A 239 21.03 3.77 -20.71
C ARG A 239 21.83 2.73 -21.49
N PRO A 240 22.75 3.14 -22.38
CA PRO A 240 23.73 2.23 -22.95
C PRO A 240 24.58 1.58 -21.86
N PHE A 241 24.92 0.31 -22.08
CA PHE A 241 25.85 -0.44 -21.27
C PHE A 241 27.08 -0.79 -22.11
N ASP A 242 28.23 -0.31 -21.66
CA ASP A 242 29.55 -0.67 -22.19
C ASP A 242 30.44 -1.02 -20.98
N PRO A 243 30.85 -2.28 -20.81
CA PRO A 243 31.69 -2.69 -19.69
C PRO A 243 33.10 -2.07 -19.73
N ALA A 244 33.54 -1.52 -20.86
CA ALA A 244 34.81 -0.81 -20.98
C ALA A 244 34.71 0.69 -20.62
N ALA A 245 33.50 1.23 -20.51
CA ALA A 245 33.29 2.64 -20.21
C ALA A 245 33.47 2.95 -18.71
N SER A 246 33.98 4.14 -18.40
CA SER A 246 34.06 4.63 -17.01
C SER A 246 32.67 4.92 -16.44
N ALA A 247 32.45 4.60 -15.16
CA ALA A 247 31.18 4.85 -14.44
C ALA A 247 30.70 6.32 -14.50
N ASN A 248 31.68 7.25 -14.53
CA ASN A 248 31.45 8.69 -14.55
C ASN A 248 31.41 9.26 -15.97
N ALA A 249 31.62 8.43 -17.00
CA ALA A 249 31.51 8.88 -18.37
C ALA A 249 30.05 9.21 -18.70
N ALA A 250 29.84 10.37 -19.33
CA ALA A 250 28.56 10.65 -19.96
C ALA A 250 28.30 9.58 -21.03
N PRO A 251 27.11 8.94 -21.03
CA PRO A 251 26.83 7.93 -22.03
C PRO A 251 26.81 8.56 -23.43
N ALA A 252 27.25 7.81 -24.44
CA ALA A 252 27.27 8.29 -25.82
C ALA A 252 25.88 8.68 -26.35
N ALA A 253 24.82 8.16 -25.74
CA ALA A 253 23.43 8.55 -25.94
C ALA A 253 22.58 8.24 -24.69
N GLY A 254 21.45 8.93 -24.51
CA GLY A 254 20.60 8.78 -23.33
C GLY A 254 21.16 9.49 -22.08
N PRO A 255 20.68 9.16 -20.86
CA PRO A 255 19.65 8.15 -20.56
C PRO A 255 18.27 8.56 -21.11
N TRP A 256 17.46 7.58 -21.45
CA TRP A 256 16.08 7.77 -21.89
C TRP A 256 15.13 7.50 -20.73
N GLN A 257 14.28 8.47 -20.40
CA GLN A 257 13.18 8.24 -19.46
C GLN A 257 12.08 7.46 -20.18
N ILE A 258 11.77 6.27 -19.69
CA ILE A 258 10.81 5.35 -20.31
C ILE A 258 9.40 5.58 -19.78
N SER A 259 9.26 5.76 -18.47
CA SER A 259 7.97 6.04 -17.84
C SER A 259 7.67 7.54 -17.78
N ASP A 260 6.38 7.89 -17.85
CA ASP A 260 5.90 9.27 -17.86
C ASP A 260 5.00 9.62 -16.67
N GLN A 261 4.57 8.61 -15.89
CA GLN A 261 3.72 8.73 -14.70
C GLN A 261 4.28 7.93 -13.50
N GLY A 262 5.61 7.82 -13.41
CA GLY A 262 6.31 7.10 -12.35
C GLY A 262 6.44 5.59 -12.58
N GLY A 263 7.40 4.96 -11.90
CA GLY A 263 7.63 3.52 -11.94
C GLY A 263 8.42 2.97 -10.75
N GLN A 264 8.04 1.80 -10.24
CA GLN A 264 8.49 1.24 -8.95
C GLN A 264 9.42 0.01 -9.07
N GLY A 265 10.54 0.16 -9.77
CA GLY A 265 11.69 -0.76 -9.63
C GLY A 265 11.65 -2.08 -10.39
N MET A 266 10.51 -2.45 -10.98
CA MET A 266 10.39 -3.59 -11.89
C MET A 266 10.58 -3.09 -13.32
N ALA A 267 11.73 -3.31 -13.95
CA ALA A 267 11.92 -3.05 -15.38
C ALA A 267 12.43 -4.33 -16.05
N PHE A 268 11.57 -5.03 -16.80
CA PHE A 268 11.87 -6.34 -17.38
C PHE A 268 11.89 -6.26 -18.90
N TRP A 269 13.02 -6.65 -19.49
CA TRP A 269 13.13 -6.77 -20.94
C TRP A 269 12.51 -8.07 -21.41
N ARG A 270 11.70 -7.99 -22.48
CA ARG A 270 11.30 -9.18 -23.21
C ARG A 270 12.52 -9.79 -23.91
N ARG A 271 12.55 -11.11 -24.00
CA ARG A 271 13.66 -11.94 -24.50
C ARG A 271 14.02 -11.62 -25.95
N ASP A 272 13.06 -11.15 -26.74
CA ASP A 272 13.30 -10.75 -28.13
C ASP A 272 13.75 -9.28 -28.27
N GLY A 273 13.88 -8.55 -27.16
CA GLY A 273 14.32 -7.16 -27.13
C GLY A 273 13.30 -6.15 -27.67
N LYS A 274 12.02 -6.53 -27.84
CA LYS A 274 11.00 -5.66 -28.44
C LYS A 274 10.09 -4.94 -27.45
N GLU A 275 10.08 -5.36 -26.19
CA GLU A 275 9.27 -4.74 -25.14
C GLU A 275 10.05 -4.59 -23.83
N LEU A 276 9.77 -3.51 -23.11
CA LEU A 276 10.15 -3.32 -21.71
C LEU A 276 8.87 -3.22 -20.87
N TYR A 277 8.77 -4.03 -19.83
CA TYR A 277 7.67 -3.99 -18.89
C TYR A 277 8.08 -3.27 -17.62
N TYR A 278 7.16 -2.51 -17.02
CA TYR A 278 7.38 -1.96 -15.70
C TYR A 278 6.12 -1.82 -14.86
N LEU A 279 6.30 -1.66 -13.55
CA LEU A 279 5.20 -1.36 -12.64
C LEU A 279 5.08 0.15 -12.44
N ALA A 280 3.95 0.74 -12.81
CA ALA A 280 3.66 2.16 -12.61
C ALA A 280 3.42 2.50 -11.13
N ALA A 281 3.43 3.80 -10.79
CA ALA A 281 3.17 4.28 -9.44
C ALA A 281 1.76 3.89 -8.92
N ASP A 282 0.78 3.80 -9.81
CA ASP A 282 -0.58 3.34 -9.51
C ASP A 282 -0.73 1.81 -9.47
N ARG A 283 0.39 1.08 -9.56
CA ARG A 283 0.50 -0.39 -9.57
C ARG A 283 0.02 -1.05 -10.87
N GLY A 284 -0.19 -0.31 -11.95
CA GLY A 284 -0.42 -0.89 -13.27
C GLY A 284 0.82 -1.59 -13.83
N VAL A 285 0.66 -2.78 -14.40
CA VAL A 285 1.69 -3.42 -15.23
C VAL A 285 1.67 -2.74 -16.58
N MET A 286 2.73 -2.02 -16.90
CA MET A 286 2.92 -1.26 -18.12
C MET A 286 3.84 -2.01 -19.09
N ALA A 287 3.63 -1.80 -20.38
CA ALA A 287 4.50 -2.24 -21.45
C ALA A 287 4.91 -1.05 -22.33
N VAL A 288 6.14 -1.07 -22.81
CA VAL A 288 6.70 -0.09 -23.75
C VAL A 288 7.35 -0.86 -24.89
N ASP A 289 6.92 -0.57 -26.12
CA ASP A 289 7.61 -1.08 -27.30
C ASP A 289 9.01 -0.46 -27.35
N VAL A 290 10.06 -1.27 -27.52
CA VAL A 290 11.45 -0.82 -27.58
C VAL A 290 12.16 -1.45 -28.77
N GLY A 291 13.18 -0.77 -29.28
CA GLY A 291 14.10 -1.29 -30.29
C GLY A 291 15.52 -0.91 -29.93
N THR A 292 16.45 -1.86 -29.98
CA THR A 292 17.85 -1.61 -29.59
C THR A 292 18.77 -1.33 -30.78
N ALA A 293 18.33 -1.57 -32.03
CA ALA A 293 19.14 -1.40 -33.24
C ALA A 293 18.34 -0.70 -34.36
N PRO A 294 18.99 0.15 -35.20
CA PRO A 294 20.40 0.55 -35.13
C PRO A 294 20.72 1.52 -33.98
N ALA A 295 19.70 2.19 -33.42
CA ALA A 295 19.79 3.02 -32.22
C ALA A 295 18.66 2.66 -31.26
N PHE A 296 18.75 3.10 -30.00
CA PHE A 296 17.68 2.88 -29.04
C PHE A 296 16.43 3.71 -29.42
N GLN A 297 15.29 3.04 -29.53
CA GLN A 297 13.99 3.63 -29.81
C GLN A 297 12.98 3.08 -28.81
N PHE A 298 11.99 3.88 -28.44
CA PHE A 298 10.91 3.45 -27.54
C PHE A 298 9.59 4.17 -27.88
N GLY A 299 8.49 3.46 -27.67
CA GLY A 299 7.13 3.98 -27.83
C GLY A 299 6.57 4.61 -26.55
N LYS A 300 5.29 4.97 -26.57
CA LYS A 300 4.58 5.42 -25.37
C LYS A 300 4.23 4.22 -24.45
N PRO A 301 4.31 4.37 -23.11
CA PRO A 301 3.82 3.37 -22.19
C PRO A 301 2.33 3.02 -22.39
N LYS A 302 2.02 1.73 -22.30
CA LYS A 302 0.68 1.16 -22.43
C LYS A 302 0.37 0.32 -21.19
N LEU A 303 -0.78 0.55 -20.57
CA LEU A 303 -1.27 -0.31 -19.48
C LEU A 303 -1.67 -1.68 -20.04
N LEU A 304 -1.15 -2.76 -19.46
CA LEU A 304 -1.60 -4.13 -19.74
C LEU A 304 -2.75 -4.51 -18.83
N PHE A 305 -2.54 -4.44 -17.52
CA PHE A 305 -3.55 -4.72 -16.50
C PHE A 305 -3.13 -4.16 -15.14
N ARG A 306 -4.06 -4.14 -14.18
CA ARG A 306 -3.77 -3.88 -12.78
C ARG A 306 -3.98 -5.16 -11.98
N PRO A 307 -2.98 -5.65 -11.21
CA PRO A 307 -3.19 -6.80 -10.35
C PRO A 307 -4.15 -6.43 -9.20
N PRO A 308 -4.91 -7.41 -8.65
CA PRO A 308 -5.82 -7.16 -7.53
C PRO A 308 -5.13 -6.48 -6.35
N GLU A 309 -5.84 -5.56 -5.69
CA GLU A 309 -5.31 -4.57 -4.74
C GLU A 309 -4.49 -5.12 -3.56
N ALA A 310 -4.74 -6.38 -3.18
CA ALA A 310 -3.93 -7.06 -2.16
C ALA A 310 -2.45 -7.15 -2.58
N ALA A 311 -2.15 -7.17 -3.88
CA ALA A 311 -0.89 -7.66 -4.40
C ALA A 311 0.39 -6.93 -3.94
N LEU A 312 0.36 -5.67 -3.50
CA LEU A 312 1.59 -4.86 -3.50
C LEU A 312 1.62 -3.72 -2.45
N THR A 313 1.46 -4.05 -1.16
CA THR A 313 1.91 -3.14 -0.09
C THR A 313 3.43 -3.11 -0.06
N GLY A 314 4.06 -2.01 -0.50
CA GLY A 314 5.51 -1.82 -0.46
C GLY A 314 6.28 -2.68 -1.46
N VAL A 315 6.28 -2.30 -2.74
CA VAL A 315 7.02 -3.00 -3.80
C VAL A 315 8.50 -2.66 -3.71
N ALA A 316 9.27 -3.48 -2.99
CA ALA A 316 10.71 -3.54 -3.20
C ALA A 316 11.01 -4.27 -4.53
N PRO A 317 12.14 -3.98 -5.20
CA PRO A 317 12.60 -4.77 -6.35
C PRO A 317 12.55 -6.27 -6.04
N GLY A 318 11.88 -7.04 -6.91
CA GLY A 318 11.78 -8.50 -6.82
C GLY A 318 10.45 -9.06 -6.30
N THR A 319 9.56 -8.25 -5.70
CA THR A 319 8.26 -8.73 -5.16
C THR A 319 7.26 -9.25 -6.21
N ALA A 320 7.53 -9.02 -7.48
CA ALA A 320 6.92 -9.70 -8.60
C ALA A 320 7.96 -9.91 -9.72
N SER A 321 7.66 -10.83 -10.64
CA SER A 321 8.51 -11.13 -11.79
C SER A 321 7.66 -11.35 -13.03
N ILE A 322 8.15 -10.88 -14.17
CA ILE A 322 7.55 -11.11 -15.47
C ILE A 322 8.41 -12.15 -16.19
N SER A 323 7.76 -13.16 -16.77
CA SER A 323 8.40 -14.12 -17.65
C SER A 323 9.18 -13.41 -18.76
N ARG A 324 10.34 -13.95 -19.14
CA ARG A 324 11.19 -13.30 -20.15
C ARG A 324 10.50 -13.14 -21.51
N ASP A 325 9.45 -13.89 -21.81
CA ASP A 325 8.63 -13.74 -23.02
C ASP A 325 7.43 -12.78 -22.87
N GLY A 326 7.13 -12.30 -21.66
CA GLY A 326 6.09 -11.32 -21.42
C GLY A 326 4.64 -11.86 -21.40
N GLU A 327 4.44 -13.18 -21.52
CA GLU A 327 3.09 -13.78 -21.52
C GLU A 327 2.57 -14.10 -20.13
N ARG A 328 3.47 -14.16 -19.15
CA ARG A 328 3.15 -14.52 -17.77
C ARG A 328 3.77 -13.56 -16.78
N VAL A 329 3.00 -13.22 -15.75
CA VAL A 329 3.44 -12.41 -14.62
C VAL A 329 3.21 -13.22 -13.35
N VAL A 330 4.28 -13.48 -12.60
CA VAL A 330 4.19 -14.12 -11.28
C VAL A 330 4.20 -13.02 -10.23
N ILE A 331 3.18 -13.03 -9.37
CA ILE A 331 3.04 -12.10 -8.26
C ILE A 331 2.78 -12.90 -6.98
N ALA A 332 3.48 -12.56 -5.89
CA ALA A 332 3.14 -13.03 -4.56
C ALA A 332 1.95 -12.22 -4.03
N VAL A 333 0.75 -12.62 -4.39
CA VAL A 333 -0.48 -11.92 -4.00
C VAL A 333 -0.84 -12.36 -2.58
N PRO A 334 -1.21 -11.49 -1.64
CA PRO A 334 -1.86 -11.96 -0.43
C PRO A 334 -3.09 -12.78 -0.83
N PRO A 335 -3.49 -13.78 -0.02
CA PRO A 335 -4.79 -14.39 -0.25
C PRO A 335 -5.84 -13.27 -0.35
N PRO A 336 -6.82 -13.36 -1.26
CA PRO A 336 -7.94 -12.44 -1.25
C PRO A 336 -8.56 -12.54 0.15
N GLN A 337 -8.30 -11.55 0.99
CA GLN A 337 -8.99 -11.43 2.26
C GLN A 337 -10.38 -10.92 1.93
N LEU A 338 -11.24 -11.85 1.51
CA LEU A 338 -12.65 -11.59 1.38
C LEU A 338 -13.13 -11.19 2.76
N ARG A 339 -13.65 -9.97 2.85
CA ARG A 339 -14.17 -9.40 4.07
C ARG A 339 -15.65 -9.69 4.11
N GLN A 340 -16.16 -9.83 5.31
CA GLN A 340 -17.58 -9.94 5.56
C GLN A 340 -17.98 -8.86 6.52
N ILE A 341 -19.20 -8.32 6.36
CA ILE A 341 -19.71 -7.30 7.25
C ILE A 341 -20.10 -7.99 8.54
N THR A 342 -19.42 -7.64 9.62
CA THR A 342 -19.64 -8.22 10.94
C THR A 342 -20.11 -7.13 11.89
N ALA A 343 -21.30 -7.34 12.47
CA ALA A 343 -21.82 -6.48 13.51
C ALA A 343 -21.46 -7.08 14.87
N PHE A 344 -21.04 -6.21 15.78
CA PHE A 344 -20.70 -6.52 17.16
C PHE A 344 -21.70 -5.82 18.07
N ASP A 345 -22.05 -6.44 19.19
CA ASP A 345 -22.69 -5.72 20.28
C ASP A 345 -21.68 -4.83 21.02
N ARG A 346 -22.21 -4.03 21.93
CA ARG A 346 -21.46 -3.14 22.81
C ARG A 346 -20.41 -3.84 23.69
N GLN A 347 -20.49 -5.16 23.88
CA GLN A 347 -19.49 -5.95 24.60
C GLN A 347 -18.43 -6.54 23.65
N GLY A 348 -18.51 -6.27 22.35
CA GLY A 348 -17.60 -6.77 21.32
C GLY A 348 -17.90 -8.19 20.87
N LYS A 349 -19.06 -8.74 21.23
CA LYS A 349 -19.48 -10.06 20.75
C LYS A 349 -20.13 -9.93 19.39
N VAL A 350 -19.77 -10.83 18.48
CA VAL A 350 -20.40 -10.91 17.15
C VAL A 350 -21.88 -11.24 17.31
N VAL A 351 -22.75 -10.34 16.84
CA VAL A 351 -24.20 -10.53 16.83
C VAL A 351 -24.71 -11.02 15.48
N SER A 352 -24.06 -10.60 14.38
CA SER A 352 -24.42 -11.05 13.05
C SER A 352 -23.28 -10.87 12.06
N THR A 353 -23.33 -11.64 10.99
CA THR A 353 -22.47 -11.46 9.82
C THR A 353 -23.35 -11.42 8.58
N ALA A 354 -23.15 -10.42 7.71
CA ALA A 354 -23.99 -10.12 6.57
C ALA A 354 -23.20 -9.98 5.27
N GLY A 355 -23.86 -10.30 4.15
CA GLY A 355 -23.25 -10.28 2.83
C GLY A 355 -22.41 -11.53 2.54
N GLN A 356 -22.21 -11.80 1.26
CA GLN A 356 -21.21 -12.77 0.81
C GLN A 356 -19.80 -12.19 1.06
N PRO A 357 -18.80 -13.00 1.43
CA PRO A 357 -17.42 -12.52 1.52
C PRO A 357 -16.99 -11.81 0.24
N GLY A 358 -16.45 -10.60 0.36
CA GLY A 358 -16.12 -9.70 -0.75
C GLY A 358 -15.11 -8.62 -0.39
N PHE A 359 -14.70 -7.80 -1.35
CA PHE A 359 -13.76 -6.70 -1.11
C PHE A 359 -14.49 -5.43 -0.67
N TYR A 360 -15.00 -5.45 0.56
CA TYR A 360 -15.70 -4.30 1.14
C TYR A 360 -14.74 -3.38 1.89
N LEU A 361 -14.97 -2.08 1.79
CA LEU A 361 -14.25 -1.01 2.46
C LEU A 361 -15.22 0.10 2.88
N GLN A 362 -14.76 0.96 3.79
CA GLN A 362 -15.49 2.16 4.25
C GLN A 362 -16.96 1.88 4.62
N PRO A 363 -17.24 0.92 5.52
CA PRO A 363 -18.60 0.67 5.91
C PRO A 363 -19.22 1.88 6.63
N GLY A 364 -20.52 2.08 6.39
CA GLY A 364 -21.36 3.04 7.08
C GLY A 364 -22.75 2.46 7.35
N LEU A 365 -23.16 2.40 8.61
CA LEU A 365 -24.47 1.92 9.05
C LEU A 365 -25.56 2.97 8.75
N SER A 366 -26.72 2.51 8.29
CA SER A 366 -27.87 3.36 8.02
C SER A 366 -28.45 3.95 9.31
N PRO A 367 -29.14 5.11 9.24
CA PRO A 367 -29.77 5.73 10.41
C PRO A 367 -30.82 4.86 11.12
N ASP A 368 -31.36 3.84 10.46
CA ASP A 368 -32.29 2.87 11.05
C ASP A 368 -31.60 1.59 11.57
N GLY A 369 -30.28 1.47 11.40
CA GLY A 369 -29.47 0.33 11.83
C GLY A 369 -29.67 -0.95 11.01
N LYS A 370 -30.43 -0.93 9.90
CA LYS A 370 -30.80 -2.15 9.15
C LYS A 370 -29.88 -2.47 7.99
N ARG A 371 -29.11 -1.49 7.50
CA ARG A 371 -28.28 -1.63 6.31
C ARG A 371 -26.91 -1.04 6.52
N VAL A 372 -25.94 -1.55 5.78
CA VAL A 372 -24.60 -0.97 5.72
C VAL A 372 -24.32 -0.57 4.28
N VAL A 373 -23.91 0.67 4.07
CA VAL A 373 -23.30 1.10 2.81
C VAL A 373 -21.82 0.77 2.83
N VAL A 374 -21.27 0.32 1.72
CA VAL A 374 -19.87 -0.05 1.56
C VAL A 374 -19.36 0.44 0.22
N MET A 375 -18.08 0.77 0.17
CA MET A 375 -17.32 0.74 -1.08
C MET A 375 -16.98 -0.72 -1.37
N ARG A 376 -17.26 -1.19 -2.59
CA ARG A 376 -16.93 -2.54 -3.04
C ARG A 376 -15.96 -2.44 -4.22
N ASN A 377 -14.83 -3.12 -4.10
CA ASN A 377 -13.88 -3.25 -5.21
C ASN A 377 -14.22 -4.51 -6.02
N ASP A 378 -14.42 -4.35 -7.32
CA ASP A 378 -14.56 -5.48 -8.24
C ASP A 378 -13.16 -6.04 -8.59
N PRO A 379 -12.84 -7.29 -8.23
CA PRO A 379 -11.53 -7.87 -8.51
C PRO A 379 -11.23 -8.07 -10.00
N GLN A 380 -12.23 -8.10 -10.88
CA GLN A 380 -12.02 -8.30 -12.32
C GLN A 380 -11.72 -6.99 -13.04
N THR A 381 -12.49 -5.95 -12.74
CA THR A 381 -12.38 -4.65 -13.42
C THR A 381 -11.52 -3.65 -12.66
N ALA A 382 -11.23 -3.91 -11.38
CA ALA A 382 -10.68 -2.96 -10.42
C ALA A 382 -11.53 -1.69 -10.24
N ASN A 383 -12.81 -1.71 -10.66
CA ASN A 383 -13.72 -0.60 -10.41
C ASN A 383 -14.12 -0.57 -8.93
N GLN A 384 -14.45 0.62 -8.45
CA GLN A 384 -14.94 0.84 -7.09
C GLN A 384 -16.39 1.31 -7.19
N ASP A 385 -17.31 0.50 -6.71
CA ASP A 385 -18.74 0.82 -6.74
C ASP A 385 -19.27 0.97 -5.31
N ILE A 386 -20.34 1.74 -5.15
CA ILE A 386 -21.05 1.86 -3.88
C ILE A 386 -22.17 0.83 -3.81
N TRP A 387 -22.21 0.07 -2.72
CA TRP A 387 -23.20 -0.98 -2.49
C TRP A 387 -23.87 -0.78 -1.13
N THR A 388 -25.14 -1.14 -1.04
CA THR A 388 -25.83 -1.32 0.23
C THR A 388 -26.02 -2.81 0.51
N ILE A 389 -25.84 -3.22 1.77
CA ILE A 389 -26.02 -4.58 2.24
C ILE A 389 -27.07 -4.57 3.35
N ASP A 390 -28.14 -5.32 3.14
CA ASP A 390 -29.15 -5.55 4.16
C ASP A 390 -28.60 -6.50 5.25
N LEU A 391 -28.63 -6.07 6.51
CA LEU A 391 -28.00 -6.83 7.61
C LEU A 391 -28.77 -8.10 7.98
N ALA A 392 -30.09 -8.12 7.78
CA ALA A 392 -30.93 -9.25 8.13
C ALA A 392 -30.84 -10.38 7.10
N THR A 393 -30.80 -10.03 5.81
CA THR A 393 -30.81 -10.98 4.69
C THR A 393 -29.44 -11.21 4.08
N GLY A 394 -28.48 -10.32 4.31
CA GLY A 394 -27.18 -10.30 3.64
C GLY A 394 -27.26 -9.93 2.16
N LYS A 395 -28.42 -9.48 1.66
CA LYS A 395 -28.58 -9.11 0.25
C LYS A 395 -27.82 -7.81 -0.05
N GLY A 396 -26.90 -7.87 -1.00
CA GLY A 396 -26.21 -6.70 -1.56
C GLY A 396 -27.00 -6.09 -2.74
N THR A 397 -27.09 -4.77 -2.78
CA THR A 397 -27.72 -3.98 -3.85
C THR A 397 -26.73 -2.91 -4.33
N PRO A 398 -26.38 -2.85 -5.63
CA PRO A 398 -25.54 -1.78 -6.15
C PRO A 398 -26.29 -0.44 -6.10
N VAL A 399 -25.66 0.58 -5.52
CA VAL A 399 -26.09 1.98 -5.65
C VAL A 399 -25.54 2.55 -6.96
N THR A 400 -24.24 2.31 -7.20
CA THR A 400 -23.54 2.58 -8.47
C THR A 400 -23.10 1.27 -9.11
N ASN A 401 -22.96 1.28 -10.43
CA ASN A 401 -22.57 0.11 -11.23
C ASN A 401 -21.89 0.51 -12.56
N ASP A 402 -21.34 1.71 -12.59
CA ASP A 402 -20.84 2.40 -13.77
C ASP A 402 -19.40 2.85 -13.56
N THR A 403 -18.75 3.25 -14.64
CA THR A 403 -17.48 3.98 -14.57
C THR A 403 -17.80 5.46 -14.56
N PRO A 404 -17.27 6.24 -13.61
CA PRO A 404 -15.94 6.15 -12.97
C PRO A 404 -15.92 5.46 -11.60
N PRO A 405 -14.76 5.34 -10.91
CA PRO A 405 -14.72 4.80 -9.56
C PRO A 405 -15.29 5.75 -8.50
N GLU A 406 -16.03 5.19 -7.54
CA GLU A 406 -16.62 5.88 -6.39
C GLU A 406 -16.05 5.46 -5.03
N ASN A 407 -16.06 6.39 -4.07
CA ASN A 407 -15.67 6.13 -2.69
C ASN A 407 -16.38 7.04 -1.67
N ALA A 408 -15.99 6.91 -0.40
CA ALA A 408 -16.43 7.68 0.75
C ALA A 408 -17.97 7.78 0.86
N PRO A 409 -18.71 6.66 0.83
CA PRO A 409 -20.16 6.70 0.91
C PRO A 409 -20.63 7.08 2.32
N ILE A 410 -21.66 7.92 2.40
CA ILE A 410 -22.38 8.25 3.63
C ILE A 410 -23.88 8.25 3.39
N TRP A 411 -24.64 7.88 4.42
CA TRP A 411 -26.10 7.96 4.40
C TRP A 411 -26.59 9.39 4.52
N SER A 412 -27.68 9.70 3.84
CA SER A 412 -28.51 10.87 4.17
C SER A 412 -29.10 10.74 5.58
N PRO A 413 -29.41 11.86 6.26
CA PRO A 413 -29.93 11.84 7.63
C PRO A 413 -31.26 11.06 7.76
N ASP A 414 -32.06 11.07 6.70
CA ASP A 414 -33.34 10.35 6.61
C ASP A 414 -33.17 8.87 6.18
N GLY A 415 -31.96 8.45 5.82
CA GLY A 415 -31.64 7.09 5.39
C GLY A 415 -32.18 6.70 4.01
N THR A 416 -32.72 7.64 3.22
CA THR A 416 -33.32 7.36 1.91
C THR A 416 -32.31 7.42 0.76
N GLN A 417 -31.16 8.04 0.97
CA GLN A 417 -30.15 8.27 -0.05
C GLN A 417 -28.74 7.99 0.47
N VAL A 418 -27.83 7.76 -0.47
CA VAL A 418 -26.41 7.65 -0.21
C VAL A 418 -25.71 8.75 -0.98
N ALA A 419 -24.92 9.56 -0.28
CA ALA A 419 -23.98 10.48 -0.90
C ALA A 419 -22.60 9.82 -1.00
N TYR A 420 -21.88 10.08 -2.08
CA TYR A 420 -20.57 9.49 -2.37
C TYR A 420 -19.71 10.42 -3.21
N VAL A 421 -18.42 10.14 -3.27
CA VAL A 421 -17.45 10.87 -4.10
C VAL A 421 -17.21 10.09 -5.39
N SER A 422 -17.34 10.76 -6.53
CA SER A 422 -16.99 10.21 -7.85
C SER A 422 -15.98 11.14 -8.53
N THR A 423 -14.89 10.56 -9.06
CA THR A 423 -13.84 11.33 -9.76
C THR A 423 -14.04 11.22 -11.26
N ARG A 424 -14.39 12.34 -11.91
CA ARG A 424 -14.74 12.39 -13.33
C ARG A 424 -13.77 13.28 -14.09
N GLY A 425 -12.95 12.67 -14.95
CA GLY A 425 -11.91 13.40 -15.67
C GLY A 425 -10.91 14.02 -14.71
N ASN A 426 -10.87 15.35 -14.63
CA ASN A 426 -9.92 16.06 -13.78
C ASN A 426 -10.52 16.52 -12.44
N TYR A 427 -11.82 16.36 -12.17
CA TYR A 427 -12.46 16.88 -10.95
C TYR A 427 -13.07 15.76 -10.09
N ALA A 428 -13.13 16.01 -8.77
CA ALA A 428 -13.89 15.20 -7.83
C ALA A 428 -15.24 15.88 -7.55
N GLY A 429 -16.32 15.10 -7.50
CA GLY A 429 -17.64 15.61 -7.16
C GLY A 429 -18.28 14.77 -6.05
N ILE A 430 -19.11 15.41 -5.23
CA ILE A 430 -20.02 14.74 -4.30
C ILE A 430 -21.34 14.56 -5.04
N TYR A 431 -21.79 13.33 -5.15
CA TYR A 431 -23.05 12.95 -5.78
C TYR A 431 -23.94 12.27 -4.75
N ARG A 432 -25.23 12.14 -5.06
CA ARG A 432 -26.17 11.32 -4.30
C ARG A 432 -27.08 10.53 -5.19
N LYS A 433 -27.55 9.40 -4.66
CA LYS A 433 -28.53 8.51 -5.31
C LYS A 433 -29.35 7.77 -4.27
N ALA A 434 -30.51 7.24 -4.65
CA ALA A 434 -31.30 6.40 -3.74
C ALA A 434 -30.48 5.18 -3.28
N TRP A 435 -30.69 4.76 -2.03
CA TRP A 435 -29.89 3.69 -1.41
C TRP A 435 -30.04 2.32 -2.10
N ASP A 436 -31.12 2.13 -2.86
CA ASP A 436 -31.41 0.92 -3.63
C ASP A 436 -30.95 1.02 -5.10
N GLY A 437 -30.24 2.10 -5.45
CA GLY A 437 -29.73 2.35 -6.79
C GLY A 437 -30.79 2.82 -7.80
N THR A 438 -32.03 3.08 -7.36
CA THR A 438 -33.09 3.64 -8.21
C THR A 438 -32.95 5.15 -8.39
N GLY A 439 -33.62 5.68 -9.41
CA GLY A 439 -33.59 7.11 -9.75
C GLY A 439 -32.28 7.57 -10.40
N ASP A 440 -32.29 8.82 -10.82
CA ASP A 440 -31.12 9.46 -11.43
C ASP A 440 -30.14 9.93 -10.36
N GLU A 441 -28.86 9.88 -10.68
CA GLU A 441 -27.82 10.49 -9.87
C GLU A 441 -27.96 12.02 -9.87
N GLU A 442 -27.72 12.65 -8.72
CA GLU A 442 -27.66 14.09 -8.58
C GLU A 442 -26.27 14.55 -8.09
N LEU A 443 -25.66 15.50 -8.81
CA LEU A 443 -24.46 16.19 -8.32
C LEU A 443 -24.84 17.14 -7.18
N LEU A 444 -24.21 16.98 -6.02
CA LEU A 444 -24.37 17.91 -4.88
C LEU A 444 -23.29 18.99 -4.87
N PHE A 445 -22.06 18.67 -5.22
CA PHE A 445 -20.96 19.64 -5.15
C PHE A 445 -19.81 19.22 -6.05
N ARG A 446 -19.17 20.18 -6.73
CA ARG A 446 -17.96 19.94 -7.52
C ARG A 446 -16.77 20.59 -6.82
N TYR A 447 -15.70 19.81 -6.62
CA TYR A 447 -14.45 20.30 -6.07
C TYR A 447 -13.37 20.46 -7.15
N THR A 448 -12.35 21.28 -6.84
CA THR A 448 -11.26 21.70 -7.73
C THR A 448 -10.52 20.52 -8.39
N PRO A 449 -10.00 20.69 -9.62
CA PRO A 449 -9.27 19.62 -10.28
C PRO A 449 -8.04 19.10 -9.52
N GLY A 450 -7.86 17.78 -9.49
CA GLY A 450 -6.63 17.11 -9.03
C GLY A 450 -6.45 16.91 -7.52
N ALA A 451 -7.42 17.30 -6.68
CA ALA A 451 -7.37 17.08 -5.24
C ALA A 451 -8.21 15.86 -4.82
N GLY A 452 -7.63 14.97 -4.00
CA GLY A 452 -8.35 13.87 -3.38
C GLY A 452 -9.38 14.38 -2.37
N MET A 453 -10.59 13.83 -2.39
CA MET A 453 -11.70 14.25 -1.54
C MET A 453 -12.22 13.07 -0.72
N VAL A 454 -12.37 13.28 0.58
CA VAL A 454 -12.98 12.31 1.50
C VAL A 454 -14.21 12.94 2.10
N LEU A 455 -15.38 12.49 1.66
CA LEU A 455 -16.66 12.89 2.25
C LEU A 455 -16.75 12.33 3.67
N THR A 456 -17.08 13.19 4.62
CA THR A 456 -17.08 12.84 6.04
C THR A 456 -18.51 12.70 6.57
N ASP A 457 -19.35 13.73 6.56
CA ASP A 457 -20.66 13.65 7.22
C ASP A 457 -21.72 14.53 6.55
N TRP A 458 -22.98 14.24 6.84
CA TRP A 458 -24.15 15.01 6.41
C TRP A 458 -24.89 15.48 7.65
N SER A 459 -25.08 16.79 7.78
CA SER A 459 -25.74 17.37 8.96
C SER A 459 -27.14 16.80 9.16
N PRO A 460 -27.62 16.65 10.41
CA PRO A 460 -28.94 16.06 10.70
C PRO A 460 -30.12 16.74 10.00
N ASP A 461 -30.00 18.04 9.73
CA ASP A 461 -31.01 18.86 9.02
C ASP A 461 -30.87 18.80 7.49
N GLY A 462 -29.89 18.06 6.97
CA GLY A 462 -29.62 17.90 5.54
C GLY A 462 -28.95 19.10 4.88
N ARG A 463 -28.64 20.18 5.60
CA ARG A 463 -28.19 21.45 5.02
C ARG A 463 -26.69 21.57 4.80
N PHE A 464 -25.87 20.68 5.34
CA PHE A 464 -24.41 20.77 5.25
C PHE A 464 -23.77 19.41 5.01
N LEU A 465 -22.70 19.40 4.23
CA LEU A 465 -21.77 18.27 4.17
C LEU A 465 -20.42 18.71 4.70
N THR A 466 -19.73 17.80 5.38
CA THR A 466 -18.31 17.95 5.71
C THR A 466 -17.49 17.04 4.81
N PHE A 467 -16.31 17.48 4.40
CA PHE A 467 -15.34 16.66 3.69
C PHE A 467 -13.92 17.15 3.95
N TYR A 468 -12.93 16.36 3.58
CA TYR A 468 -11.51 16.66 3.80
C TYR A 468 -10.68 16.48 2.53
N THR A 469 -9.79 17.44 2.26
CA THR A 469 -8.88 17.47 1.11
C THR A 469 -7.47 17.94 1.48
N GLY A 470 -7.09 17.80 2.76
CA GLY A 470 -5.92 18.46 3.37
C GLY A 470 -6.32 19.36 4.54
N VAL A 471 -7.52 19.95 4.47
CA VAL A 471 -8.17 20.72 5.53
C VAL A 471 -9.63 20.28 5.67
N LEU A 472 -10.23 20.52 6.84
CA LEU A 472 -11.65 20.24 7.07
C LEU A 472 -12.51 21.32 6.41
N LEU A 473 -13.31 20.89 5.44
CA LEU A 473 -14.22 21.73 4.67
C LEU A 473 -15.67 21.44 5.06
N VAL A 474 -16.49 22.50 5.05
CA VAL A 474 -17.94 22.42 5.12
C VAL A 474 -18.49 22.96 3.80
N VAL A 475 -19.54 22.35 3.25
CA VAL A 475 -20.28 22.89 2.10
C VAL A 475 -21.77 22.99 2.45
N PRO A 476 -22.35 24.19 2.40
CA PRO A 476 -23.79 24.38 2.52
C PRO A 476 -24.53 23.84 1.28
N LEU A 477 -25.62 23.10 1.51
CA LEU A 477 -26.53 22.57 0.49
C LEU A 477 -27.77 23.46 0.40
N ARG A 478 -27.61 24.70 -0.06
CA ARG A 478 -28.74 25.61 -0.26
C ARG A 478 -29.60 25.15 -1.44
N ALA A 479 -30.91 25.09 -1.24
CA ALA A 479 -31.86 24.53 -2.22
C ALA A 479 -31.98 25.39 -3.49
N ASP A 480 -31.74 26.70 -3.37
CA ASP A 480 -31.77 27.69 -4.45
C ASP A 480 -30.43 27.81 -5.20
N GLU A 481 -29.37 27.17 -4.70
CA GLU A 481 -28.02 27.25 -5.27
C GLU A 481 -27.70 26.01 -6.10
N LYS A 482 -27.29 26.23 -7.35
CA LYS A 482 -26.88 25.12 -8.22
C LYS A 482 -25.60 24.48 -7.68
N PRO A 483 -25.43 23.15 -7.83
CA PRO A 483 -24.26 22.43 -7.34
C PRO A 483 -22.90 22.99 -7.78
N LEU A 484 -22.84 23.62 -8.96
CA LEU A 484 -21.62 24.23 -9.52
C LEU A 484 -21.29 25.60 -8.93
N ASP A 485 -22.28 26.27 -8.35
CA ASP A 485 -22.14 27.61 -7.76
C ASP A 485 -21.82 27.53 -6.27
N ARG A 486 -22.16 26.40 -5.62
CA ARG A 486 -21.86 26.10 -4.21
C ARG A 486 -20.38 26.28 -3.93
N LYS A 487 -20.08 26.89 -2.78
CA LYS A 487 -18.70 27.09 -2.30
C LYS A 487 -18.49 26.32 -1.00
N ALA A 488 -17.40 25.56 -0.96
CA ALA A 488 -16.91 25.00 0.29
C ALA A 488 -16.13 26.05 1.07
N MET A 489 -16.25 26.01 2.39
CA MET A 489 -15.57 26.87 3.34
C MET A 489 -14.58 26.04 4.15
N GLU A 490 -13.35 26.54 4.28
CA GLU A 490 -12.36 26.00 5.21
C GLU A 490 -12.86 26.28 6.63
N TRP A 491 -13.45 25.27 7.27
CA TRP A 491 -14.13 25.48 8.54
C TRP A 491 -13.14 25.65 9.69
N LEU A 492 -11.99 24.99 9.61
CA LEU A 492 -10.90 25.16 10.57
C LEU A 492 -9.57 25.10 9.82
N ARG A 493 -8.88 26.25 9.74
CA ARG A 493 -7.56 26.39 9.14
C ARG A 493 -6.59 26.86 10.22
N GLU A 494 -5.71 25.97 10.64
CA GLU A 494 -4.77 26.18 11.73
C GLU A 494 -3.40 25.62 11.31
N ASP A 495 -2.36 25.82 12.13
CA ASP A 495 -1.01 25.27 11.90
C ASP A 495 -0.91 23.74 12.15
N TYR A 496 -2.06 23.09 12.36
CA TYR A 496 -2.20 21.67 12.66
C TYR A 496 -3.29 21.03 11.79
N ASP A 497 -3.20 19.72 11.60
CA ASP A 497 -4.13 18.95 10.79
C ASP A 497 -5.44 18.72 11.52
N VAL A 498 -6.53 19.10 10.84
CA VAL A 498 -7.90 18.81 11.27
C VAL A 498 -8.57 17.97 10.19
N THR A 499 -9.05 16.81 10.60
CA THR A 499 -9.73 15.87 9.70
C THR A 499 -11.07 15.45 10.30
N GLN A 500 -11.98 14.86 9.51
CA GLN A 500 -13.13 14.11 10.02
C GLN A 500 -14.27 14.91 10.70
N GLY A 501 -14.80 15.96 10.09
CA GLY A 501 -15.95 16.68 10.66
C GLY A 501 -17.19 15.78 10.82
N ARG A 502 -17.72 15.65 12.02
CA ARG A 502 -18.91 14.86 12.38
C ARG A 502 -19.88 15.71 13.19
N PHE A 503 -21.07 15.96 12.64
CA PHE A 503 -22.07 16.79 13.30
C PHE A 503 -22.67 16.05 14.50
N SER A 504 -22.92 16.78 15.59
CA SER A 504 -23.76 16.27 16.67
C SER A 504 -25.20 16.07 16.19
N PRO A 505 -25.99 15.18 16.81
CA PRO A 505 -27.37 14.90 16.38
C PRO A 505 -28.29 16.13 16.43
N ASP A 506 -28.00 17.10 17.30
CA ASP A 506 -28.71 18.37 17.39
C ASP A 506 -28.17 19.46 16.46
N GLY A 507 -27.12 19.17 15.68
CA GLY A 507 -26.49 20.08 14.74
C GLY A 507 -25.75 21.28 15.37
N ARG A 508 -25.52 21.28 16.69
CA ARG A 508 -24.88 22.40 17.40
C ARG A 508 -23.38 22.26 17.61
N PHE A 509 -22.80 21.10 17.31
CA PHE A 509 -21.39 20.81 17.51
C PHE A 509 -20.81 20.03 16.33
N LEU A 510 -19.51 20.19 16.13
CA LEU A 510 -18.73 19.38 15.21
C LEU A 510 -17.59 18.71 15.97
N ALA A 511 -17.55 17.38 15.91
CA ALA A 511 -16.41 16.59 16.35
C ALA A 511 -15.44 16.38 15.18
N PHE A 512 -14.15 16.30 15.47
CA PHE A 512 -13.10 16.13 14.48
C PHE A 512 -11.86 15.49 15.11
N LEU A 513 -10.97 14.94 14.27
CA LEU A 513 -9.63 14.57 14.69
C LEU A 513 -8.70 15.78 14.54
N SER A 514 -7.89 16.05 15.54
CA SER A 514 -6.89 17.12 15.55
C SER A 514 -5.56 16.62 16.11
N ASN A 515 -4.43 16.96 15.48
CA ASN A 515 -3.09 16.74 16.01
C ASN A 515 -2.49 17.99 16.71
N GLU A 516 -3.32 18.98 17.06
CA GLU A 516 -2.93 20.20 17.77
C GLU A 516 -2.11 19.92 19.04
N ALA A 517 -2.53 18.94 19.85
CA ALA A 517 -1.89 18.62 21.12
C ALA A 517 -0.58 17.82 20.97
N ASP A 518 -0.48 17.01 19.91
CA ASP A 518 0.66 16.13 19.62
C ASP A 518 0.60 15.78 18.13
N ALA A 519 1.59 16.26 17.36
CA ALA A 519 1.66 16.10 15.91
C ALA A 519 1.59 14.62 15.47
N ASP A 520 2.13 13.73 16.32
CA ASP A 520 2.17 12.29 16.07
C ASP A 520 0.96 11.56 16.63
N LYS A 521 0.05 12.21 17.38
CA LYS A 521 -1.11 11.57 18.03
C LYS A 521 -2.38 12.42 17.91
N PRO A 522 -3.11 12.28 16.79
CA PRO A 522 -4.42 12.90 16.62
C PRO A 522 -5.38 12.51 17.75
N GLN A 523 -6.15 13.47 18.24
CA GLN A 523 -7.15 13.34 19.29
C GLN A 523 -8.54 13.68 18.75
N VAL A 524 -9.57 13.09 19.32
CA VAL A 524 -10.95 13.54 19.11
C VAL A 524 -11.16 14.83 19.88
N SER A 525 -11.60 15.86 19.16
CA SER A 525 -11.89 17.19 19.68
C SER A 525 -13.26 17.65 19.19
N VAL A 526 -13.92 18.50 19.97
CA VAL A 526 -15.26 19.03 19.67
C VAL A 526 -15.26 20.55 19.77
N ARG A 527 -15.87 21.23 18.80
CA ARG A 527 -16.17 22.66 18.84
C ARG A 527 -17.66 22.93 18.57
N PRO A 528 -18.21 24.05 19.07
CA PRO A 528 -19.56 24.47 18.68
C PRO A 528 -19.62 24.75 17.16
N PHE A 529 -20.77 24.45 16.57
CA PHE A 529 -21.11 24.72 15.18
C PHE A 529 -22.38 25.58 15.14
N ASP A 530 -22.27 26.79 14.59
CA ASP A 530 -23.41 27.69 14.40
C ASP A 530 -23.88 27.59 12.95
N ALA A 531 -24.98 26.87 12.72
CA ALA A 531 -25.54 26.69 11.39
C ALA A 531 -26.05 28.00 10.74
N SER A 532 -26.20 29.09 11.51
CA SER A 532 -26.50 30.43 10.98
C SER A 532 -25.25 31.20 10.55
N LYS A 533 -24.07 30.79 11.02
CA LYS A 533 -22.76 31.36 10.70
C LYS A 533 -21.74 30.23 10.45
N PRO A 534 -21.96 29.39 9.42
CA PRO A 534 -21.16 28.19 9.20
C PRO A 534 -19.72 28.51 8.79
N GLU A 535 -19.43 29.76 8.40
CA GLU A 535 -18.13 30.22 7.85
C GLU A 535 -16.95 30.08 8.82
N ALA A 536 -17.21 29.88 10.12
CA ALA A 536 -16.18 29.78 11.15
C ALA A 536 -16.62 28.81 12.26
N PRO A 537 -15.67 28.28 13.05
CA PRO A 537 -16.01 27.56 14.27
C PRO A 537 -16.74 28.47 15.25
N GLY A 538 -17.67 27.91 16.03
CA GLY A 538 -18.31 28.65 17.10
C GLY A 538 -17.30 29.08 18.19
N PRO A 539 -17.67 30.04 19.05
CA PRO A 539 -16.75 30.63 20.00
C PRO A 539 -16.25 29.62 21.05
N GLY A 540 -14.97 29.71 21.40
CA GLY A 540 -14.32 28.92 22.45
C GLY A 540 -13.26 27.93 21.94
N PRO A 541 -12.40 27.41 22.84
CA PRO A 541 -11.40 26.41 22.47
C PRO A 541 -12.06 25.06 22.15
N ALA A 542 -11.33 24.20 21.44
CA ALA A 542 -11.74 22.82 21.27
C ALA A 542 -11.79 22.09 22.63
N VAL A 543 -12.82 21.28 22.84
CA VAL A 543 -12.89 20.36 23.97
C VAL A 543 -12.34 19.02 23.52
N GLN A 544 -11.19 18.63 24.07
CA GLN A 544 -10.58 17.33 23.82
C GLN A 544 -11.38 16.22 24.51
N VAL A 545 -11.74 15.18 23.75
CA VAL A 545 -12.56 14.05 24.18
C VAL A 545 -11.70 12.82 24.46
N SER A 546 -10.75 12.49 23.59
CA SER A 546 -9.84 11.36 23.78
C SER A 546 -8.62 11.73 24.61
N LYS A 547 -8.01 10.78 25.31
CA LYS A 547 -6.78 11.02 26.11
C LYS A 547 -5.52 10.40 25.50
N ASN A 548 -5.64 9.23 24.87
CA ASN A 548 -4.50 8.43 24.39
C ASN A 548 -4.44 8.36 22.85
N GLY A 549 -4.93 9.38 22.17
CA GLY A 549 -5.01 9.42 20.71
C GLY A 549 -6.19 8.62 20.16
N ALA A 550 -6.51 8.88 18.90
CA ALA A 550 -7.59 8.25 18.16
C ALA A 550 -7.18 8.02 16.69
N LEU A 551 -7.72 6.96 16.10
CA LEU A 551 -7.61 6.66 14.67
C LEU A 551 -8.82 7.17 13.87
N GLY A 552 -9.97 7.35 14.51
CA GLY A 552 -11.22 7.68 13.82
C GLY A 552 -12.44 7.06 14.48
N MET A 553 -13.40 6.60 13.66
CA MET A 553 -14.73 6.13 14.09
C MET A 553 -15.44 7.10 15.04
N ILE A 554 -15.28 8.41 14.84
CA ILE A 554 -15.99 9.41 15.63
C ILE A 554 -17.49 9.28 15.33
N PHE A 555 -18.26 8.92 16.34
CA PHE A 555 -19.71 8.77 16.23
C PHE A 555 -20.42 9.31 17.46
N TRP A 556 -21.57 9.94 17.24
CA TRP A 556 -22.47 10.41 18.29
C TRP A 556 -23.63 9.44 18.41
N ARG A 557 -23.94 8.97 19.62
CA ARG A 557 -25.21 8.28 19.84
C ARG A 557 -26.36 9.24 19.49
N GLN A 558 -27.44 8.72 18.91
CA GLN A 558 -28.54 9.55 18.37
C GLN A 558 -29.17 10.49 19.40
N ASP A 559 -29.16 10.12 20.69
CA ASP A 559 -29.67 10.96 21.77
C ASP A 559 -28.73 12.11 22.19
N GLY A 560 -27.53 12.17 21.60
CA GLY A 560 -26.52 13.20 21.87
C GLY A 560 -25.87 13.11 23.26
N LYS A 561 -26.00 11.97 23.97
CA LYS A 561 -25.49 11.80 25.34
C LYS A 561 -24.23 10.96 25.43
N GLU A 562 -23.80 10.33 24.34
CA GLU A 562 -22.60 9.50 24.30
C GLU A 562 -21.89 9.66 22.95
N MET A 563 -20.56 9.59 22.98
CA MET A 563 -19.73 9.52 21.77
C MET A 563 -18.87 8.25 21.78
N TYR A 564 -18.49 7.81 20.59
CA TYR A 564 -17.58 6.68 20.38
C TYR A 564 -16.40 7.09 19.52
N PHE A 565 -15.26 6.44 19.74
CA PHE A 565 -14.07 6.58 18.90
C PHE A 565 -13.18 5.35 18.99
N LEU A 566 -12.34 5.14 17.98
CA LEU A 566 -11.37 4.06 17.93
C LEU A 566 -9.97 4.58 18.29
N THR A 567 -9.27 3.91 19.22
CA THR A 567 -7.87 4.23 19.54
C THR A 567 -6.89 3.58 18.56
N ARG A 568 -5.61 3.95 18.66
CA ARG A 568 -4.52 3.32 17.89
C ARG A 568 -4.30 1.84 18.23
N ASP A 569 -4.70 1.45 19.44
CA ASP A 569 -4.61 0.08 19.93
C ASP A 569 -5.84 -0.77 19.55
N TRP A 570 -6.68 -0.27 18.63
CA TRP A 570 -7.91 -0.92 18.15
C TRP A 570 -8.97 -1.10 19.23
N GLU A 571 -8.98 -0.19 20.19
CA GLU A 571 -9.96 -0.16 21.27
C GLU A 571 -11.13 0.76 20.90
N VAL A 572 -12.35 0.23 20.96
CA VAL A 572 -13.56 1.03 20.82
C VAL A 572 -13.86 1.64 22.18
N MET A 573 -13.80 2.97 22.24
CA MET A 573 -14.03 3.75 23.44
C MET A 573 -15.40 4.40 23.38
N ALA A 574 -16.05 4.54 24.52
CA ALA A 574 -17.25 5.33 24.70
C ALA A 574 -17.01 6.44 25.73
N VAL A 575 -17.70 7.56 25.57
CA VAL A 575 -17.59 8.69 26.49
C VAL A 575 -18.95 9.37 26.63
N ASP A 576 -19.40 9.49 27.87
CA ASP A 576 -20.61 10.24 28.20
C ASP A 576 -20.37 11.72 27.87
N VAL A 577 -21.32 12.36 27.19
CA VAL A 577 -21.24 13.79 26.82
C VAL A 577 -22.51 14.53 27.19
N THR A 578 -22.38 15.83 27.43
CA THR A 578 -23.50 16.74 27.63
C THR A 578 -23.34 17.91 26.68
N THR A 579 -24.41 18.29 25.97
CA THR A 579 -24.39 19.36 24.95
C THR A 579 -25.05 20.66 25.43
N THR A 580 -25.57 20.68 26.67
CA THR A 580 -26.33 21.81 27.23
C THR A 580 -25.93 22.04 28.69
N PRO A 581 -25.60 23.29 29.12
CA PRO A 581 -25.60 24.52 28.33
C PRO A 581 -24.41 24.63 27.36
N THR A 582 -23.30 23.95 27.65
CA THR A 582 -22.09 23.87 26.82
C THR A 582 -21.66 22.41 26.66
N PHE A 583 -20.78 22.14 25.69
CA PHE A 583 -20.24 20.79 25.51
C PHE A 583 -19.32 20.40 26.67
N GLN A 584 -19.59 19.23 27.26
CA GLN A 584 -18.76 18.61 28.28
C GLN A 584 -18.59 17.12 27.94
N ALA A 585 -17.38 16.61 28.09
CA ALA A 585 -17.06 15.19 27.92
C ALA A 585 -16.63 14.59 29.26
N GLY A 586 -17.14 13.40 29.56
CA GLY A 586 -16.74 12.59 30.69
C GLY A 586 -15.38 11.92 30.49
N THR A 587 -15.10 10.88 31.28
CA THR A 587 -13.91 10.06 31.09
C THR A 587 -14.19 8.93 30.08
N PRO A 588 -13.39 8.78 29.01
CA PRO A 588 -13.54 7.67 28.08
C PRO A 588 -13.40 6.31 28.76
N LYS A 589 -14.27 5.37 28.38
CA LYS A 589 -14.34 4.00 28.89
C LYS A 589 -14.13 3.04 27.73
N LEU A 590 -13.31 2.01 27.94
CA LEU A 590 -13.16 0.91 26.99
C LEU A 590 -14.46 0.12 26.92
N LEU A 591 -14.99 -0.09 25.72
CA LEU A 591 -16.08 -1.04 25.48
C LEU A 591 -15.52 -2.42 25.18
N PHE A 592 -14.74 -2.52 24.11
CA PHE A 592 -14.09 -3.75 23.66
C PHE A 592 -12.95 -3.43 22.70
N LYS A 593 -12.17 -4.46 22.36
CA LYS A 593 -11.06 -4.37 21.40
C LYS A 593 -11.44 -5.10 20.11
N LEU A 594 -11.31 -4.42 18.98
CA LEU A 594 -11.50 -5.01 17.66
C LEU A 594 -10.29 -5.88 17.28
N PRO A 595 -10.48 -6.92 16.46
CA PRO A 595 -9.38 -7.68 15.88
C PRO A 595 -8.67 -6.82 14.82
N GLY A 596 -7.67 -6.04 15.24
CA GLY A 596 -6.89 -5.16 14.38
C GLY A 596 -5.45 -5.64 14.13
N PRO A 597 -4.73 -5.06 13.15
CA PRO A 597 -5.19 -4.01 12.24
C PRO A 597 -6.01 -4.52 11.05
N LEU A 598 -7.12 -3.84 10.73
CA LEU A 598 -7.95 -4.10 9.54
C LEU A 598 -7.59 -3.14 8.38
N PRO A 599 -7.63 -3.60 7.13
CA PRO A 599 -7.42 -2.74 5.96
C PRO A 599 -8.46 -1.63 5.82
N GLY A 600 -8.04 -0.49 5.28
CA GLY A 600 -8.86 0.71 5.11
C GLY A 600 -8.48 1.79 6.12
N ASN A 601 -9.13 2.95 6.01
CA ASN A 601 -8.93 4.07 6.93
C ASN A 601 -10.08 4.10 7.95
N PRO A 602 -9.87 3.77 9.24
CA PRO A 602 -10.91 3.80 10.28
C PRO A 602 -11.56 5.18 10.46
N ALA A 603 -10.89 6.22 10.00
CA ALA A 603 -11.45 7.54 9.84
C ALA A 603 -12.77 7.50 9.04
N GLN A 604 -12.80 6.80 7.91
CA GLN A 604 -13.94 6.81 6.97
C GLN A 604 -15.12 5.94 7.42
N TRP A 605 -15.06 5.37 8.62
CA TRP A 605 -16.05 4.44 9.13
C TRP A 605 -17.16 5.16 9.88
N LYS A 606 -18.42 4.74 9.68
CA LYS A 606 -19.61 5.26 10.40
C LYS A 606 -20.48 4.09 10.85
N ASN A 607 -20.02 3.32 11.84
CA ASN A 607 -20.48 1.94 12.06
C ASN A 607 -21.15 1.68 13.41
N VAL A 608 -21.64 2.71 14.09
CA VAL A 608 -22.32 2.52 15.38
C VAL A 608 -23.82 2.70 15.15
N SER A 609 -24.60 1.82 15.76
CA SER A 609 -26.06 1.87 15.78
C SER A 609 -26.55 3.17 16.40
N PRO A 610 -27.75 3.66 16.01
CA PRO A 610 -28.30 4.91 16.56
C PRO A 610 -28.45 4.87 18.09
N ASP A 611 -28.75 3.71 18.66
CA ASP A 611 -28.88 3.46 20.10
C ASP A 611 -27.56 3.11 20.79
N GLY A 612 -26.46 2.95 20.05
CA GLY A 612 -25.13 2.69 20.59
C GLY A 612 -24.89 1.27 21.09
N GLN A 613 -25.71 0.32 20.62
CA GLN A 613 -25.55 -1.13 20.86
C GLN A 613 -24.67 -1.82 19.83
#